data_AF-A0A944NR18-F1
#
_entry.id   AF-A0A944NR18-F1
#
_cell.length_a   1.000
_cell.length_b   1.000
_cell.length_c   1.000
_cell.angle_alpha   90.00
_cell.angle_beta   90.00
_cell.angle_gamma   90.00
#
_symmetry.space_group_name_H-M   'P 1'
#
loop_
_entity.id
_entity.type
_entity.pdbx_description
1 polymer ?
#
loop_
_entity_poly.entity_id
_entity_poly.type
_entity_poly.pdbx_seq_one_letter_code
_entity_poly.pdbx_strand_id
1 'polypeptide(L)'
;MTRIQRDTVAYLLISAFCILMLAWGIPNYTPAYPGYGASPALVPNVSISIILVMSILVLLRNGVSKLKGKILPPDESEFPEDGNTTGFTQIGRVKLNHLLSFMVPCALLVIGIDYIGYIPAALLFMLAIQYVIGSRKIVQPLIVSVCAVAVLYVTMRYGFGVPIPGPQLF
;
A
#
# COMPACT_ATOMS: atom_id res chain seq x y z
N MET A 1 22.32 21.76 3.14
CA MET A 1 21.15 21.32 3.95
C MET A 1 21.50 19.99 4.59
N THR A 2 21.34 19.81 5.90
CA THR A 2 21.63 18.52 6.54
C THR A 2 20.55 17.49 6.15
N ARG A 3 20.90 16.21 6.03
CA ARG A 3 19.97 15.13 5.64
C ARG A 3 18.68 15.12 6.47
N ILE A 4 18.82 15.25 7.79
CA ILE A 4 17.69 15.35 8.73
C ILE A 4 16.79 16.55 8.40
N GLN A 5 17.36 17.70 8.03
CA GLN A 5 16.57 18.86 7.63
C GLN A 5 15.81 18.61 6.33
N ARG A 6 16.43 17.97 5.33
CA ARG A 6 15.77 17.64 4.06
C ARG A 6 14.60 16.68 4.26
N ASP A 7 14.82 15.60 5.01
CA ASP A 7 13.79 14.59 5.23
C ASP A 7 12.66 15.16 6.10
N THR A 8 13.00 15.93 7.14
CA THR A 8 11.99 16.63 7.96
C THR A 8 11.16 17.60 7.11
N VAL A 9 11.77 18.35 6.19
CA VAL A 9 11.04 19.24 5.27
C VAL A 9 10.14 18.43 4.33
N ALA A 10 10.61 17.30 3.80
CA ALA A 10 9.81 16.43 2.94
C ALA A 10 8.58 15.88 3.67
N TYR A 11 8.74 15.33 4.87
CA TYR A 11 7.62 14.82 5.66
C TYR A 11 6.67 15.94 6.11
N LEU A 12 7.18 17.14 6.39
CA LEU A 12 6.35 18.30 6.70
C LEU A 12 5.50 18.70 5.48
N LEU A 13 6.08 18.77 4.28
CA LEU A 13 5.34 19.02 3.04
C LEU A 13 4.28 17.95 2.77
N ILE A 14 4.63 16.67 2.93
CA ILE A 14 3.67 15.56 2.78
C ILE A 14 2.52 15.70 3.79
N SER A 15 2.81 16.05 5.04
CA SER A 15 1.77 16.24 6.07
C SER A 15 0.84 17.41 5.74
N ALA A 16 1.39 18.54 5.27
CA ALA A 16 0.62 19.71 4.85
C ALA A 16 -0.27 19.39 3.65
N PHE A 17 0.26 18.65 2.67
CA PHE A 17 -0.52 18.18 1.52
C PHE A 17 -1.66 17.24 1.95
N CYS A 18 -1.40 16.30 2.86
CA CYS A 18 -2.43 15.40 3.37
C CYS A 18 -3.54 16.16 4.12
N ILE A 19 -3.19 17.16 4.92
CA ILE A 19 -4.18 18.02 5.61
C ILE A 19 -5.00 18.80 4.58
N LEU A 20 -4.37 19.38 3.55
CA LEU A 20 -5.07 20.07 2.47
C LEU A 20 -6.03 19.14 1.73
N MET A 21 -5.60 17.92 1.41
CA MET A 21 -6.45 16.91 0.79
C MET A 21 -7.64 16.53 1.67
N LEU A 22 -7.46 16.30 2.96
CA LEU A 22 -8.56 15.93 3.87
C LEU A 22 -9.52 17.09 4.13
N ALA A 23 -9.01 18.30 4.30
CA ALA A 23 -9.81 19.46 4.66
C ALA A 23 -10.52 20.12 3.46
N TRP A 24 -9.94 20.02 2.26
CA TRP A 24 -10.43 20.76 1.09
C TRP A 24 -10.49 19.92 -0.19
N GLY A 25 -9.46 19.12 -0.49
CA GLY A 25 -9.39 18.35 -1.73
C GLY A 25 -10.52 17.33 -1.87
N ILE A 26 -10.60 16.39 -0.93
CA ILE A 26 -11.59 15.30 -0.94
C ILE A 26 -13.01 15.86 -0.82
N PRO A 27 -13.33 16.81 0.10
CA PRO A 27 -14.67 17.37 0.19
C PRO A 27 -15.16 18.05 -1.10
N ASN A 28 -14.28 18.73 -1.86
CA ASN A 28 -14.69 19.49 -3.05
C ASN A 28 -14.65 18.73 -4.37
N TYR A 29 -13.81 17.69 -4.47
CA TYR A 29 -13.59 16.97 -5.73
C TYR A 29 -14.05 15.51 -5.72
N THR A 30 -14.72 15.05 -4.64
CA THR A 30 -15.32 13.71 -4.65
C THR A 30 -16.56 13.69 -5.53
N PRO A 31 -16.67 12.77 -6.50
CA PRO A 31 -17.85 12.65 -7.35
C PRO A 31 -19.09 12.21 -6.55
N ALA A 32 -20.27 12.45 -7.13
CA ALA A 32 -21.53 12.00 -6.54
C ALA A 32 -21.52 10.48 -6.31
N TYR A 33 -22.17 10.05 -5.22
CA TYR A 33 -22.19 8.67 -4.79
C TYR A 33 -22.77 7.73 -5.88
N PRO A 34 -22.02 6.73 -6.35
CA PRO A 34 -22.42 5.86 -7.46
C PRO A 34 -23.38 4.74 -7.06
N GLY A 35 -23.90 4.72 -5.83
CA GLY A 35 -24.84 3.69 -5.37
C GLY A 35 -24.19 2.39 -4.87
N TYR A 36 -22.87 2.31 -4.80
CA TYR A 36 -22.15 1.19 -4.18
C TYR A 36 -22.00 1.44 -2.68
N GLY A 37 -22.41 0.53 -1.80
CA GLY A 37 -22.57 0.68 -0.32
C GLY A 37 -21.59 1.56 0.49
N ALA A 38 -20.39 1.89 -0.01
CA ALA A 38 -19.42 2.79 0.63
C ALA A 38 -19.29 4.16 -0.07
N SER A 39 -19.21 5.25 0.72
CA SER A 39 -18.96 6.60 0.20
C SER A 39 -17.71 6.65 -0.71
N PRO A 40 -17.72 7.40 -1.83
CA PRO A 40 -16.59 7.44 -2.76
C PRO A 40 -15.38 8.14 -2.16
N ALA A 41 -15.61 8.97 -1.13
CA ALA A 41 -14.57 9.63 -0.35
C ALA A 41 -13.86 8.68 0.63
N LEU A 42 -14.43 7.50 0.92
CA LEU A 42 -13.91 6.59 1.95
C LEU A 42 -12.48 6.14 1.64
N VAL A 43 -12.23 5.65 0.42
CA VAL A 43 -10.91 5.14 0.02
C VAL A 43 -9.86 6.26 0.03
N PRO A 44 -10.11 7.44 -0.58
CA PRO A 44 -9.22 8.59 -0.43
C PRO A 44 -8.99 9.01 1.02
N ASN A 45 -10.04 9.09 1.84
CA ASN A 45 -9.93 9.52 3.24
C ASN A 45 -9.03 8.58 4.04
N VAL A 46 -9.26 7.27 3.95
CA VAL A 46 -8.45 6.28 4.68
C VAL A 46 -6.99 6.31 4.21
N SER A 47 -6.78 6.37 2.90
CA SER A 47 -5.43 6.38 2.32
C SER A 47 -4.62 7.60 2.76
N ILE A 48 -5.19 8.80 2.62
CA ILE A 48 -4.52 10.05 3.02
C ILE A 48 -4.33 10.11 4.54
N SER A 49 -5.28 9.60 5.33
CA SER A 49 -5.15 9.54 6.78
C SER A 49 -3.99 8.65 7.23
N ILE A 50 -3.80 7.47 6.61
CA ILE A 50 -2.68 6.58 6.93
C ILE A 50 -1.34 7.25 6.59
N ILE A 51 -1.24 7.88 5.41
CA ILE A 51 -0.03 8.61 4.99
C ILE A 51 0.28 9.74 5.97
N LEU A 52 -0.74 10.51 6.38
CA LEU A 52 -0.58 11.58 7.37
C LEU A 52 -0.06 11.05 8.70
N VAL A 53 -0.64 9.96 9.22
CA VAL A 53 -0.21 9.34 10.48
C VAL A 53 1.24 8.88 10.38
N MET A 54 1.62 8.18 9.30
CA MET A 54 3.00 7.71 9.11
C MET A 54 3.99 8.88 9.01
N SER A 55 3.63 9.93 8.28
CA SER A 55 4.45 11.15 8.18
C SER A 55 4.66 11.81 9.55
N ILE A 56 3.59 11.95 10.34
CA ILE A 56 3.65 12.52 11.70
C ILE A 56 4.52 11.65 12.60
N LEU A 57 4.40 10.32 12.56
CA LEU A 57 5.24 9.42 13.36
C LEU A 57 6.74 9.58 13.05
N VAL A 58 7.09 9.73 11.77
CA VAL A 58 8.48 9.98 11.36
C VAL A 58 8.96 11.36 11.84
N LEU A 59 8.13 12.41 11.71
CA LEU A 59 8.45 13.74 12.23
C LEU A 59 8.65 13.73 13.74
N LEU A 60 7.79 13.04 14.49
CA LEU A 60 7.91 12.86 15.94
C LEU A 60 9.19 12.11 16.29
N ARG A 61 9.51 11.02 15.60
CA ARG A 61 10.75 10.26 15.79
C ARG A 61 11.98 11.15 15.55
N ASN A 62 11.99 11.93 14.47
CA ASN A 62 13.08 12.85 14.15
C ASN A 62 13.22 13.96 15.19
N GLY A 63 12.10 14.53 15.65
CA GLY A 63 12.07 15.53 16.72
C GLY A 63 12.60 14.99 18.05
N VAL A 64 12.15 13.80 18.47
CA VAL A 64 12.63 13.14 19.69
C VAL A 64 14.11 12.77 19.58
N SER A 65 14.58 12.34 18.41
CA SER A 65 16.00 12.03 18.21
C SER A 65 16.88 13.27 18.32
N LYS A 66 16.41 14.41 17.78
CA LYS A 66 17.09 15.70 17.90
C LYS A 66 17.16 16.17 19.36
N LEU A 67 16.08 15.97 20.13
CA LEU A 67 16.03 16.32 21.55
C LEU A 67 16.92 15.42 22.42
N LYS A 68 17.00 14.11 22.12
CA LYS A 68 17.78 13.14 22.90
C LYS A 68 19.26 13.08 22.49
N GLY A 69 19.70 13.88 21.53
CA GLY A 69 21.09 13.88 21.04
C GLY A 69 21.56 12.53 20.50
N LYS A 70 20.64 11.59 20.22
CA LYS A 70 20.98 10.27 19.69
C LYS A 70 21.23 10.39 18.20
N ILE A 71 22.37 9.85 17.78
CA ILE A 71 22.71 9.65 16.38
C ILE A 71 21.65 8.68 15.83
N LEU A 72 20.86 9.14 14.86
CA LEU A 72 19.89 8.27 14.18
C LEU A 72 20.63 7.08 13.57
N PRO A 73 20.02 5.88 13.51
CA PRO A 73 20.61 4.78 12.77
C PRO A 73 20.96 5.23 11.34
N PRO A 74 22.09 4.76 10.78
CA PRO A 74 22.45 5.04 9.39
C PRO A 74 21.30 4.62 8.45
N ASP A 75 21.17 5.32 7.32
CA ASP A 75 20.13 4.97 6.34
C ASP A 75 20.27 3.48 5.98
N GLU A 76 19.15 2.74 5.94
CA GLU A 76 19.01 1.80 4.84
C GLU A 76 18.88 2.67 3.60
N SER A 77 20.01 2.89 2.94
CA SER A 77 20.06 3.71 1.74
C SER A 77 19.14 3.05 0.71
N GLU A 78 18.08 3.75 0.29
CA GLU A 78 17.24 3.30 -0.82
C GLU A 78 18.07 3.12 -2.10
N PHE A 79 19.23 3.80 -2.18
CA PHE A 79 20.30 3.62 -3.15
C PHE A 79 21.68 3.69 -2.46
N PRO A 80 22.53 2.65 -2.53
CA PRO A 80 23.88 2.73 -2.01
C PRO A 80 24.69 3.76 -2.80
N GLU A 81 25.33 4.72 -2.11
CA GLU A 81 26.30 5.63 -2.72
C GLU A 81 27.48 4.85 -3.29
N ASP A 82 27.91 5.25 -4.47
CA ASP A 82 28.89 4.60 -5.33
C ASP A 82 30.22 4.32 -4.61
N GLY A 83 30.37 3.06 -4.17
CA GLY A 83 31.58 2.49 -3.61
C GLY A 83 32.07 1.35 -4.49
N ASN A 84 32.91 1.70 -5.46
CA ASN A 84 33.65 0.91 -6.44
C ASN A 84 34.19 -0.46 -5.95
N THR A 85 33.32 -1.44 -5.71
CA THR A 85 33.70 -2.82 -5.38
C THR A 85 32.81 -3.84 -6.08
N THR A 86 33.48 -4.77 -6.72
CA THR A 86 32.94 -5.86 -7.52
C THR A 86 32.00 -6.76 -6.72
N GLY A 87 30.76 -6.91 -7.19
CA GLY A 87 29.86 -8.01 -6.84
C GLY A 87 28.66 -7.61 -5.99
N PHE A 88 27.51 -7.46 -6.66
CA PHE A 88 26.14 -7.38 -6.10
C PHE A 88 25.89 -6.22 -5.14
N THR A 89 25.22 -5.13 -5.53
CA THR A 89 23.77 -5.11 -5.78
C THR A 89 23.35 -4.04 -6.79
N GLN A 90 22.90 -4.47 -7.97
CA GLN A 90 22.26 -3.65 -8.99
C GLN A 90 20.81 -3.28 -8.58
N ILE A 91 20.62 -2.24 -7.77
CA ILE A 91 19.30 -1.59 -7.56
C ILE A 91 19.17 -0.35 -8.48
N GLY A 92 19.87 -0.36 -9.63
CA GLY A 92 19.86 0.71 -10.63
C GLY A 92 19.17 0.35 -11.96
N ARG A 93 18.57 -0.83 -12.07
CA ARG A 93 17.72 -1.17 -13.22
C ARG A 93 16.35 -1.51 -12.69
N VAL A 94 15.36 -0.67 -12.98
CA VAL A 94 13.96 -1.08 -12.91
C VAL A 94 13.86 -2.36 -13.73
N LYS A 95 13.83 -3.51 -13.06
CA LYS A 95 13.64 -4.80 -13.73
C LYS A 95 12.19 -4.80 -14.16
N LEU A 96 11.93 -4.27 -15.36
CA LEU A 96 10.60 -4.23 -15.98
C LEU A 96 9.90 -5.59 -15.85
N ASN A 97 10.67 -6.68 -15.89
CA ASN A 97 10.17 -8.03 -15.68
C ASN A 97 9.55 -8.28 -14.29
N HIS A 98 10.16 -7.75 -13.21
CA HIS A 98 9.56 -7.85 -11.87
C HIS A 98 8.32 -6.98 -11.74
N LEU A 99 8.37 -5.75 -12.28
CA LEU A 99 7.20 -4.87 -12.29
C LEU A 99 6.03 -5.50 -13.05
N LEU A 100 6.30 -6.06 -14.23
CA LEU A 100 5.34 -6.80 -15.04
C LEU A 100 4.78 -8.01 -14.27
N SER A 101 5.62 -8.75 -13.56
CA SER A 101 5.20 -9.87 -12.71
C SER A 101 4.25 -9.47 -11.59
N PHE A 102 4.23 -8.22 -11.15
CA PHE A 102 3.23 -7.69 -10.22
C PHE A 102 1.98 -7.14 -10.93
N MET A 103 2.15 -6.49 -12.08
CA MET A 103 1.02 -5.93 -12.84
C MET A 103 0.09 -7.01 -13.40
N VAL A 104 0.65 -8.13 -13.88
CA VAL A 104 -0.10 -9.25 -14.48
C VAL A 104 -1.16 -9.83 -13.50
N PRO A 105 -0.82 -10.26 -12.28
CA PRO A 105 -1.83 -10.76 -11.35
C PRO A 105 -2.85 -9.68 -10.96
N CYS A 106 -2.46 -8.41 -10.87
CA CYS A 106 -3.40 -7.31 -10.59
C CYS A 106 -4.43 -7.12 -11.71
N ALA A 107 -3.99 -7.16 -12.97
CA ALA A 107 -4.90 -7.09 -14.12
C ALA A 107 -5.81 -8.33 -14.19
N LEU A 108 -5.26 -9.52 -13.93
CA LEU A 108 -6.02 -10.77 -13.90
C LEU A 108 -7.06 -10.82 -12.78
N LEU A 109 -6.83 -10.15 -11.65
CA LEU A 109 -7.82 -10.09 -10.57
C LEU A 109 -9.12 -9.43 -11.05
N VAL A 110 -9.03 -8.32 -11.78
CA VAL A 110 -10.21 -7.58 -12.26
C VAL A 110 -11.04 -8.47 -13.20
N ILE A 111 -10.37 -9.15 -14.13
CA ILE A 111 -11.02 -10.10 -15.04
C ILE A 111 -11.57 -11.30 -14.24
N GLY A 112 -10.79 -11.84 -13.31
CA GLY A 112 -11.17 -13.00 -12.51
C GLY A 112 -12.42 -12.75 -11.65
N ILE A 113 -12.57 -11.56 -11.08
CA ILE A 113 -13.76 -11.21 -10.29
C ILE A 113 -15.03 -11.31 -11.14
N ASP A 114 -14.96 -10.95 -12.43
CA ASP A 114 -16.10 -10.99 -13.34
C ASP A 114 -16.52 -12.43 -13.69
N TYR A 115 -15.54 -13.32 -13.94
CA TYR A 115 -15.81 -14.70 -14.39
C TYR A 115 -16.10 -15.69 -13.26
N ILE A 116 -15.31 -15.68 -12.18
CA ILE A 116 -15.38 -16.71 -11.12
C ILE A 116 -15.91 -16.17 -9.79
N GLY A 117 -16.13 -14.86 -9.68
CA GLY A 117 -16.58 -14.17 -8.47
C GLY A 117 -15.44 -13.77 -7.53
N TYR A 118 -15.76 -12.92 -6.56
CA TYR A 118 -14.77 -12.26 -5.71
C TYR A 118 -13.90 -13.22 -4.88
N ILE A 119 -14.50 -14.17 -4.17
CA ILE A 119 -13.79 -15.03 -3.21
C ILE A 119 -12.71 -15.90 -3.90
N PRO A 120 -13.02 -16.70 -4.94
CA PRO A 120 -11.99 -17.51 -5.59
C PRO A 120 -10.97 -16.66 -6.35
N ALA A 121 -11.37 -15.54 -6.98
CA ALA A 121 -10.45 -14.64 -7.65
C ALA A 121 -9.45 -13.99 -6.67
N ALA A 122 -9.93 -13.50 -5.52
CA ALA A 122 -9.11 -12.86 -4.51
C ALA A 122 -8.13 -13.85 -3.84
N LEU A 123 -8.55 -15.10 -3.62
CA LEU A 123 -7.68 -16.16 -3.10
C LEU A 123 -6.54 -16.48 -4.07
N LEU A 124 -6.86 -16.70 -5.34
CA LEU A 124 -5.86 -17.00 -6.38
C LEU A 124 -4.89 -15.83 -6.57
N PHE A 125 -5.40 -14.60 -6.57
CA PHE A 125 -4.59 -13.40 -6.64
C PHE A 125 -3.63 -13.27 -5.46
N MET A 126 -4.12 -13.43 -4.23
CA MET A 126 -3.28 -13.35 -3.03
C MET A 126 -2.20 -14.42 -3.02
N LEU A 127 -2.51 -15.64 -3.47
CA LEU A 127 -1.51 -16.70 -3.62
C LEU A 127 -0.47 -16.36 -4.71
N ALA A 128 -0.92 -15.84 -5.85
CA ALA A 128 -0.05 -15.45 -6.96
C ALA A 128 0.93 -14.33 -6.56
N ILE A 129 0.46 -13.28 -5.90
CA ILE A 129 1.34 -12.19 -5.43
C ILE A 129 2.32 -12.68 -4.37
N GLN A 130 1.88 -13.49 -3.41
CA GLN A 130 2.79 -13.99 -2.38
C GLN A 130 3.86 -14.92 -2.96
N TYR A 131 3.55 -15.66 -4.02
CA TYR A 131 4.52 -16.43 -4.77
C TYR A 131 5.53 -15.53 -5.51
N VAL A 132 5.06 -14.45 -6.15
CA VAL A 132 5.93 -13.46 -6.83
C VAL A 132 6.86 -12.74 -5.85
N ILE A 133 6.39 -12.44 -4.63
CA ILE A 133 7.19 -11.85 -3.54
C ILE A 133 8.28 -12.82 -3.04
N GLY A 134 8.19 -14.12 -3.37
CA GLY A 134 9.19 -15.12 -3.02
C GLY A 134 8.83 -15.98 -1.82
N SER A 135 7.57 -15.97 -1.36
CA SER A 135 7.10 -16.93 -0.36
C SER A 135 7.02 -18.32 -0.98
N ARG A 136 7.99 -19.20 -0.65
CA ARG A 136 8.09 -20.57 -1.20
C ARG A 136 7.46 -21.65 -0.31
N LYS A 137 7.18 -21.35 0.96
CA LYS A 137 6.54 -22.30 1.88
C LYS A 137 5.04 -22.24 1.62
N ILE A 138 4.39 -23.36 1.28
CA ILE A 138 2.99 -23.38 0.80
C ILE A 138 1.97 -23.07 1.92
N VAL A 139 2.27 -23.43 3.17
CA VAL A 139 1.34 -23.32 4.30
C VAL A 139 1.09 -21.87 4.72
N GLN A 140 2.15 -21.06 4.83
CA GLN A 140 2.06 -19.66 5.24
C GLN A 140 1.19 -18.81 4.29
N PRO A 141 1.37 -18.83 2.96
CA PRO A 141 0.61 -18.02 2.04
C PRO A 141 -0.84 -18.47 1.89
N LEU A 142 -1.13 -19.76 2.10
CA LEU A 142 -2.49 -20.26 2.16
C LEU A 142 -3.24 -19.68 3.37
N ILE A 143 -2.64 -19.70 4.56
CA ILE A 143 -3.27 -19.13 5.75
C ILE A 143 -3.46 -17.63 5.57
N VAL A 144 -2.43 -16.92 5.10
CA VAL A 144 -2.49 -15.47 4.88
C VAL A 144 -3.54 -15.11 3.83
N SER A 145 -3.63 -15.84 2.72
CA SER A 145 -4.63 -15.56 1.69
C SER A 145 -6.05 -15.81 2.20
N VAL A 146 -6.30 -16.92 2.89
CA VAL A 146 -7.62 -17.23 3.46
C VAL A 146 -8.03 -16.19 4.50
N CYS A 147 -7.16 -15.89 5.48
CA CYS A 147 -7.45 -14.91 6.51
C CYS A 147 -7.66 -13.51 5.93
N ALA A 148 -6.80 -13.05 5.03
CA ALA A 148 -6.92 -11.72 4.44
C ALA A 148 -8.18 -11.57 3.58
N VAL A 149 -8.49 -12.57 2.73
CA VAL A 149 -9.71 -12.56 1.92
C VAL A 149 -10.96 -12.62 2.79
N ALA A 150 -10.95 -13.42 3.86
CA ALA A 150 -12.08 -13.47 4.81
C ALA A 150 -12.31 -12.12 5.50
N VAL A 151 -11.24 -11.49 6.00
CA VAL A 151 -11.33 -10.16 6.64
C VAL A 151 -11.83 -9.11 5.66
N LEU A 152 -11.30 -9.08 4.43
CA LEU A 152 -11.75 -8.13 3.41
C LEU A 152 -13.20 -8.38 3.01
N TYR A 153 -13.60 -9.64 2.83
CA TYR A 153 -14.98 -10.01 2.51
C TYR A 153 -15.95 -9.55 3.61
N VAL A 154 -15.65 -9.85 4.87
CA VAL A 154 -16.49 -9.44 6.01
C VAL A 154 -16.56 -7.92 6.10
N THR A 155 -15.43 -7.23 5.93
CA THR A 155 -15.37 -5.77 6.00
C THR A 155 -16.18 -5.11 4.88
N MET A 156 -16.07 -5.61 3.64
CA MET A 156 -16.82 -5.09 2.50
C MET A 156 -18.32 -5.41 2.58
N ARG A 157 -18.68 -6.64 2.98
CA ARG A 157 -20.07 -7.11 3.04
C ARG A 157 -20.83 -6.54 4.24
N TYR A 158 -20.24 -6.63 5.44
CA TYR A 158 -20.90 -6.25 6.69
C TYR A 158 -20.46 -4.89 7.22
N GLY A 159 -19.21 -4.49 6.99
CA GLY A 159 -18.72 -3.17 7.40
C GLY A 159 -19.21 -2.04 6.49
N PHE A 160 -19.12 -2.25 5.18
CA PHE A 160 -19.46 -1.23 4.18
C PHE A 160 -20.76 -1.49 3.42
N GLY A 161 -21.44 -2.61 3.63
CA GLY A 161 -22.69 -2.93 2.94
C GLY A 161 -22.56 -3.00 1.40
N VAL A 162 -21.35 -3.19 0.88
CA VAL A 162 -21.11 -3.21 -0.56
C VAL A 162 -21.54 -4.56 -1.12
N PRO A 163 -22.37 -4.60 -2.19
CA PRO A 163 -22.69 -5.84 -2.87
C PRO A 163 -21.43 -6.37 -3.57
N ILE A 164 -20.75 -7.30 -2.90
CA ILE A 164 -19.61 -8.00 -3.49
C ILE A 164 -20.14 -8.93 -4.59
N PRO A 165 -19.59 -8.90 -5.82
CA PRO A 165 -19.98 -9.82 -6.89
C PRO A 165 -19.83 -11.26 -6.40
N GLY A 166 -20.97 -11.93 -6.30
CA GLY A 166 -21.03 -13.34 -5.93
C GLY A 166 -20.36 -14.21 -6.99
N PRO A 167 -20.06 -15.48 -6.66
CA PRO A 167 -19.70 -16.45 -7.69
C PRO A 167 -20.85 -16.55 -8.68
N GLN A 168 -20.61 -16.22 -9.96
CA GLN A 168 -21.57 -16.44 -11.06
C GLN A 168 -21.79 -17.94 -11.36
N LEU A 169 -21.29 -18.83 -10.50
CA LEU A 169 -21.42 -20.28 -10.61
C LEU A 169 -22.71 -20.82 -9.97
N PHE A 170 -23.61 -19.96 -9.46
CA PHE A 170 -25.00 -20.32 -9.11
C PHE A 170 -25.95 -19.14 -9.33
#